data_AF-A0A851NCZ7-F1
#
_entry.id   AF-A0A851NCZ7-F1
#
_cell.length_a   1.000
_cell.length_b   1.000
_cell.length_c   1.000
_cell.angle_alpha   90.00
_cell.angle_beta   90.00
_cell.angle_gamma   90.00
#
_symmetry.space_group_name_H-M   'P 1'
#
loop_
_entity.id
_entity.type
_entity.pdbx_description
1 polymer ?
#
loop_
_entity_poly.entity_id
_entity_poly.type
_entity_poly.pdbx_seq_one_letter_code
_entity_poly.pdbx_strand_id
1 'polypeptide(L)'
;GTLTLTVCVLGSPTAFLPALLEGGTRYPGAMVLCLAPGWAQRVPSETSPGTWALLLSRGVTFEAGGHTALEDFVPPRRATYVTMTPGPGDGWEAELARDLECPTGGSGPLARRLQDPLLARWLLATRAGVPVPPTLAFVPGRGGTLPHGPEPPGLRLVPMEGDPERESTVRRE
;
A
#
# COMPACT_ATOMS: atom_id res chain seq x y z
N GLY A 1 6.54 17.88 26.49
CA GLY A 1 7.76 17.48 25.77
C GLY A 1 7.53 17.73 24.30
N THR A 2 8.53 18.23 23.58
CA THR A 2 8.49 18.34 22.12
C THR A 2 8.18 16.98 21.52
N LEU A 3 7.07 16.85 20.80
CA LEU A 3 6.73 15.62 20.09
C LEU A 3 7.82 15.36 19.05
N THR A 4 8.67 14.36 19.29
CA THR A 4 9.70 13.96 18.35
C THR A 4 9.01 13.26 17.17
N LEU A 5 8.99 13.92 16.01
CA LEU A 5 8.44 13.37 14.78
C LEU A 5 9.27 12.14 14.34
N THR A 6 8.57 11.06 14.02
CA THR A 6 9.14 9.85 13.41
C THR A 6 8.22 9.39 12.29
N VAL A 7 8.62 9.64 11.04
CA VAL A 7 7.91 9.18 9.84
C VAL A 7 8.55 7.88 9.40
N CYS A 8 7.84 6.76 9.59
CA CYS A 8 8.31 5.45 9.19
C CYS A 8 7.78 5.09 7.80
N VAL A 9 8.68 4.73 6.89
CA VAL A 9 8.36 4.13 5.59
C VAL A 9 8.66 2.64 5.69
N LEU A 10 7.63 1.79 5.52
CA LEU A 10 7.77 0.34 5.51
C LEU A 10 8.01 -0.17 4.07
N GLY A 11 8.97 -1.07 3.91
CA GLY A 11 9.24 -1.78 2.66
C GLY A 11 10.18 -1.04 1.72
N SER A 12 10.02 -1.26 0.40
CA SER A 12 10.92 -0.69 -0.61
C SER A 12 10.91 0.85 -0.59
N PRO A 13 12.07 1.51 -0.68
CA PRO A 13 12.15 2.97 -0.71
C PRO A 13 11.72 3.58 -2.05
N THR A 14 11.59 2.79 -3.11
CA THR A 14 11.51 3.29 -4.50
C THR A 14 10.42 4.36 -4.70
N ALA A 15 9.22 4.13 -4.17
CA ALA A 15 8.11 5.08 -4.30
C ALA A 15 8.23 6.31 -3.38
N PHE A 16 9.06 6.23 -2.35
CA PHE A 16 9.16 7.24 -1.29
C PHE A 16 10.54 7.90 -1.17
N LEU A 17 11.52 7.50 -1.98
CA LEU A 17 12.89 8.03 -1.90
C LEU A 17 12.93 9.56 -1.99
N PRO A 18 12.17 10.23 -2.90
CA PRO A 18 12.12 11.69 -2.92
C PRO A 18 11.58 12.28 -1.60
N ALA A 19 10.54 11.67 -1.02
CA ALA A 19 9.95 12.12 0.23
C ALA A 19 10.88 11.89 1.43
N LEU A 20 11.62 10.77 1.44
CA LEU A 20 12.63 10.46 2.46
C LEU A 20 13.78 11.48 2.43
N LEU A 21 14.30 11.82 1.25
CA LEU A 21 15.39 12.79 1.08
C LEU A 21 14.97 14.23 1.42
N GLU A 22 13.81 14.67 0.92
CA GLU A 22 13.28 16.00 1.23
C GLU A 22 12.90 16.12 2.72
N GLY A 23 12.28 15.07 3.27
CA GLY A 23 11.92 14.99 4.67
C GLY A 23 13.15 15.03 5.58
N GLY A 24 14.23 14.31 5.25
CA GLY A 24 15.49 14.34 5.98
C GLY A 24 16.19 15.70 5.91
N THR A 25 16.00 16.45 4.81
CA THR A 25 16.49 17.83 4.68
C THR A 25 15.74 18.80 5.59
N ARG A 26 14.42 18.66 5.69
CA ARG A 26 13.58 19.55 6.53
C ARG A 26 13.60 19.19 8.01
N TYR A 27 13.62 17.88 8.30
CA TYR A 27 13.57 17.31 9.63
C TYR A 27 14.63 16.20 9.76
N PRO A 28 15.91 16.59 9.95
CA PRO A 28 17.03 15.65 10.09
C PRO A 28 16.73 14.56 11.12
N GLY A 29 16.93 13.30 10.72
CA GLY A 29 16.69 12.13 11.55
C GLY A 29 15.22 11.78 11.80
N ALA A 30 14.24 12.55 11.29
CA ALA A 30 12.81 12.23 11.48
C ALA A 30 12.30 11.14 10.53
N MET A 31 12.89 11.03 9.35
CA MET A 31 12.51 10.07 8.33
C MET A 31 13.26 8.77 8.54
N VAL A 32 12.53 7.66 8.69
CA VAL A 32 13.09 6.34 8.94
C VAL A 32 12.53 5.34 7.94
N LEU A 33 13.41 4.66 7.21
CA LEU A 33 13.06 3.55 6.33
C LEU A 33 13.27 2.23 7.06
N CYS A 34 12.20 1.44 7.17
CA CYS A 34 12.20 0.11 7.74
C CYS A 34 12.14 -0.93 6.61
N LEU A 35 13.21 -1.71 6.46
CA LEU A 35 13.37 -2.64 5.34
C LEU A 35 13.04 -4.10 5.71
N ALA A 36 12.87 -4.40 6.98
CA ALA A 36 12.64 -5.76 7.46
C ALA A 36 11.66 -5.79 8.64
N PRO A 37 10.80 -6.83 8.73
CA PRO A 37 9.83 -6.94 9.81
C PRO A 37 10.48 -7.01 11.20
N GLY A 38 11.65 -7.63 11.31
CA GLY A 38 12.37 -7.75 12.59
C GLY A 38 12.93 -6.44 13.15
N TRP A 39 12.84 -5.34 12.41
CA TRP A 39 13.29 -4.01 12.85
C TRP A 39 12.18 -3.21 13.54
N ALA A 40 10.96 -3.75 13.54
CA ALA A 40 9.80 -3.08 14.10
C ALA A 40 8.93 -4.04 14.90
N GLN A 41 8.27 -3.52 15.92
CA GLN A 41 7.37 -4.29 16.77
C GLN A 41 6.10 -3.49 17.02
N ARG A 42 4.95 -4.18 16.92
CA ARG A 42 3.68 -3.66 17.40
C ARG A 42 3.55 -3.92 18.89
N VAL A 43 3.22 -2.88 19.64
CA VAL A 43 2.87 -2.99 21.06
C VAL A 43 1.49 -2.38 21.29
N PRO A 44 0.69 -2.87 22.25
CA PRO A 44 -0.60 -2.28 22.55
C PRO A 44 -0.48 -0.78 22.83
N SER A 45 -1.37 0.01 22.26
CA SER A 45 -1.40 1.44 22.56
C SER A 45 -1.78 1.67 24.02
N GLU A 46 -1.04 2.57 24.68
CA GLU A 46 -1.35 3.03 26.04
C GLU A 46 -2.52 4.03 26.07
N THR A 47 -2.80 4.69 24.94
CA THR A 47 -3.74 5.81 24.85
C THR A 47 -5.02 5.47 24.10
N SER A 48 -5.05 4.35 23.37
CA SER A 48 -6.16 4.01 22.47
C SER A 48 -6.42 2.50 22.46
N PRO A 49 -7.35 2.01 23.31
CA PRO A 49 -7.70 0.59 23.39
C PRO A 49 -8.06 0.00 22.02
N GLY A 50 -7.53 -1.19 21.73
CA GLY A 50 -7.75 -1.87 20.44
C GLY A 50 -6.84 -1.41 19.30
N THR A 51 -5.97 -0.43 19.53
CA THR A 51 -4.97 0.03 18.55
C THR A 51 -3.55 -0.30 19.00
N TRP A 52 -2.59 -0.11 18.09
CA TRP A 52 -1.20 -0.49 18.27
C TRP A 52 -0.26 0.69 18.07
N ALA A 53 0.77 0.77 18.89
CA ALA A 53 1.95 1.60 18.63
C ALA A 53 2.97 0.79 17.82
N LEU A 54 3.67 1.44 16.90
CA LEU A 54 4.79 0.82 16.19
C LEU A 54 6.12 1.34 16.76
N LEU A 55 6.94 0.43 17.28
CA LEU A 55 8.27 0.73 17.81
C LEU A 55 9.33 0.20 16.84
N LEU A 56 10.31 1.04 16.53
CA LEU A 56 11.44 0.73 15.65
C LEU A 56 12.66 0.44 16.51
N SER A 57 13.22 -0.75 16.40
CA SER A 57 14.52 -1.10 17.00
C SER A 57 15.68 -0.81 16.05
N ARG A 58 15.40 -0.70 14.74
CA ARG A 58 16.40 -0.41 13.71
C ARG A 58 15.76 0.30 12.52
N GLY A 59 16.54 1.07 11.77
CA GLY A 59 16.08 1.65 10.51
C GLY A 59 17.17 2.42 9.79
N VAL A 60 16.91 2.77 8.53
CA VAL A 60 17.77 3.71 7.78
C VAL A 60 17.21 5.12 7.99
N THR A 61 17.95 5.96 8.69
CA THR A 61 17.62 7.37 8.91
C THR A 61 18.07 8.21 7.72
N PHE A 62 17.33 9.30 7.46
CA PHE A 62 17.68 10.27 6.44
C PHE A 62 17.94 11.62 7.10
N GLU A 63 19.07 12.22 6.72
CA GLU A 63 19.61 13.45 7.25
C GLU A 63 19.76 14.51 6.13
N ALA A 64 20.09 15.73 6.52
CA ALA A 64 20.29 16.82 5.57
C ALA A 64 21.41 16.51 4.56
N GLY A 65 21.24 16.99 3.32
CA GLY A 65 22.22 16.80 2.25
C GLY A 65 22.24 15.39 1.66
N GLY A 66 21.20 14.58 1.91
CA GLY A 66 21.07 13.22 1.36
C GLY A 66 21.90 12.17 2.11
N HIS A 67 22.41 12.50 3.30
CA HIS A 67 23.10 11.53 4.14
C HIS A 67 22.09 10.53 4.70
N THR A 68 22.46 9.26 4.70
CA THR A 68 21.65 8.19 5.26
C THR A 68 22.50 7.28 6.13
N ALA A 69 21.97 6.86 7.28
CA ALA A 69 22.67 5.96 8.19
C ALA A 69 21.78 4.79 8.58
N LEU A 70 22.35 3.60 8.72
CA LEU A 70 21.68 2.48 9.38
C LEU A 70 21.87 2.64 10.88
N GLU A 71 20.78 2.81 11.61
CA GLU A 71 20.79 3.08 13.05
C GLU A 71 20.05 1.99 13.83
N ASP A 72 20.60 1.64 14.98
CA ASP A 72 19.93 0.84 16.01
C ASP A 72 19.39 1.77 17.10
N PHE A 73 18.10 1.67 17.42
CA PHE A 73 17.42 2.55 18.38
C PHE A 73 17.31 1.88 19.75
N VAL A 74 18.03 2.43 20.74
CA VAL A 74 17.99 1.98 22.13
C VAL A 74 17.77 3.19 23.06
N PRO A 75 16.56 3.37 23.65
CA PRO A 75 15.38 2.50 23.53
C PRO A 75 14.73 2.54 22.12
N PRO A 76 13.88 1.55 21.77
CA PRO A 76 13.15 1.57 20.50
C PRO A 76 12.38 2.87 20.28
N ARG A 77 12.46 3.38 19.05
CA ARG A 77 11.85 4.66 18.68
C ARG A 77 10.41 4.46 18.22
N ARG A 78 9.46 5.21 18.80
CA ARG A 78 8.06 5.17 18.40
C ARG A 78 7.83 5.90 17.07
N ALA A 79 7.15 5.25 16.14
CA ALA A 79 6.66 5.88 14.91
C ALA A 79 5.45 6.78 15.24
N THR A 80 5.43 8.00 14.67
CA THR A 80 4.34 8.97 14.83
C THR A 80 3.53 9.15 13.54
N TYR A 81 4.02 8.60 12.44
CA TYR A 81 3.33 8.46 11.16
C TYR A 81 3.91 7.27 10.42
N VAL A 82 3.06 6.48 9.75
CA VAL A 82 3.51 5.30 8.99
C VAL A 82 2.99 5.35 7.56
N THR A 83 3.85 5.10 6.58
CA THR A 83 3.45 4.87 5.19
C THR A 83 4.17 3.65 4.64
N MET A 84 3.68 3.11 3.53
CA MET A 84 4.28 1.94 2.89
C MET A 84 4.04 1.97 1.39
N THR A 85 4.89 1.27 0.66
CA THR A 85 4.67 1.08 -0.78
C THR A 85 3.39 0.25 -0.99
N PRO A 86 2.47 0.70 -1.87
CA PRO A 86 1.27 -0.06 -2.20
C PRO A 86 1.68 -1.43 -2.78
N GLY A 87 1.42 -2.48 -2.02
CA GLY A 87 1.66 -3.87 -2.42
C GLY A 87 0.36 -4.67 -2.50
N PRO A 88 0.44 -5.98 -2.82
CA PRO A 88 -0.72 -6.88 -2.89
C PRO A 88 -1.50 -7.01 -1.56
N GLY A 89 -1.08 -6.35 -0.49
CA GLY A 89 -1.86 -6.12 0.72
C GLY A 89 -1.83 -7.25 1.74
N ASP A 90 -0.93 -8.20 1.56
CA ASP A 90 -0.65 -9.37 2.42
C ASP A 90 0.82 -9.42 2.89
N GLY A 91 1.63 -8.42 2.53
CA GLY A 91 3.00 -8.26 3.01
C GLY A 91 3.10 -7.89 4.49
N TRP A 92 4.29 -8.08 5.07
CA TRP A 92 4.58 -7.74 6.46
C TRP A 92 4.38 -6.24 6.75
N GLU A 93 4.53 -5.38 5.75
CA GLU A 93 4.27 -3.94 5.86
C GLU A 93 2.81 -3.67 6.21
N ALA A 94 1.89 -4.38 5.54
CA ALA A 94 0.45 -4.24 5.77
C ALA A 94 0.04 -4.80 7.14
N GLU A 95 0.69 -5.87 7.61
CA GLU A 95 0.47 -6.41 8.95
C GLU A 95 0.99 -5.45 10.03
N LEU A 96 2.16 -4.86 9.84
CA LEU A 96 2.71 -3.89 10.79
C LEU A 96 1.90 -2.60 10.85
N ALA A 97 1.31 -2.18 9.74
CA ALA A 97 0.53 -0.95 9.67
C ALA A 97 -0.96 -1.11 10.04
N ARG A 98 -1.41 -2.32 10.35
CA ARG A 98 -2.79 -2.59 10.71
C ARG A 98 -3.10 -2.02 12.10
N ASP A 99 -4.22 -1.29 12.19
CA ASP A 99 -4.78 -0.75 13.43
C ASP A 99 -3.78 0.06 14.26
N LEU A 100 -2.88 0.79 13.59
CA LEU A 100 -1.97 1.71 14.26
C LEU A 100 -2.71 2.92 14.83
N GLU A 101 -2.33 3.33 16.03
CA GLU A 101 -2.87 4.53 16.68
C GLU A 101 -2.42 5.83 15.96
N CYS A 102 -1.27 5.78 15.28
CA CYS A 102 -0.72 6.92 14.56
C CYS A 102 -1.30 6.99 13.14
N PRO A 103 -1.36 8.18 12.53
CA PRO A 103 -1.88 8.31 11.18
C PRO A 103 -1.07 7.48 10.17
N THR A 104 -1.78 6.86 9.22
CA THR A 104 -1.18 6.06 8.15
C THR A 104 -1.43 6.67 6.78
N GLY A 105 -0.40 6.70 5.94
CA GLY A 105 -0.44 7.29 4.59
C GLY A 105 -1.07 6.42 3.51
N GLY A 106 -1.42 5.18 3.84
CA GLY A 106 -1.97 4.23 2.89
C GLY A 106 -2.84 3.18 3.56
N SER A 107 -3.75 2.61 2.77
CA SER A 107 -4.59 1.48 3.17
C SER A 107 -4.35 0.34 2.20
N GLY A 108 -3.85 -0.80 2.70
CA GLY A 108 -3.67 -2.00 1.88
C GLY A 108 -4.95 -2.44 1.15
N PRO A 109 -6.12 -2.51 1.82
CA PRO A 109 -7.39 -2.78 1.16
C PRO A 109 -7.75 -1.78 0.07
N LEU A 110 -7.52 -0.48 0.28
CA LEU A 110 -7.81 0.53 -0.73
C LEU A 110 -6.84 0.43 -1.92
N ALA A 111 -5.55 0.28 -1.65
CA ALA A 111 -4.51 0.10 -2.67
C ALA A 111 -4.85 -1.08 -3.59
N ARG A 112 -5.24 -2.23 -3.02
CA ARG A 112 -5.66 -3.41 -3.77
C ARG A 112 -6.85 -3.12 -4.70
N ARG A 113 -7.84 -2.36 -4.22
CA ARG A 113 -9.00 -1.98 -5.05
C ARG A 113 -8.62 -1.00 -6.17
N LEU A 114 -7.69 -0.09 -5.92
CA LEU A 114 -7.21 0.87 -6.92
C LEU A 114 -6.27 0.25 -7.95
N GLN A 115 -5.61 -0.87 -7.62
CA GLN A 115 -4.75 -1.62 -8.54
C GLN A 115 -5.54 -2.43 -9.59
N ASP A 116 -6.81 -2.74 -9.34
CA ASP A 116 -7.71 -3.30 -10.36
C ASP A 116 -8.35 -2.15 -11.15
N PRO A 117 -7.93 -1.89 -12.40
CA PRO A 117 -8.44 -0.75 -13.16
C PRO A 117 -9.91 -0.89 -13.51
N LEU A 118 -10.41 -2.13 -13.67
CA LEU A 118 -11.81 -2.39 -13.98
C LEU A 118 -12.67 -2.08 -12.75
N LEU A 119 -12.29 -2.61 -11.58
CA LEU A 119 -12.98 -2.33 -10.32
C LEU A 119 -12.91 -0.84 -9.97
N ALA A 120 -11.76 -0.20 -10.11
CA ALA A 120 -11.59 1.22 -9.82
C ALA A 120 -12.51 2.07 -10.71
N ARG A 121 -12.53 1.83 -12.03
CA ARG A 121 -13.42 2.54 -12.96
C ARG A 121 -14.89 2.27 -12.67
N TRP A 122 -15.23 1.02 -12.35
CA TRP A 122 -16.59 0.65 -11.99
C TRP A 122 -17.07 1.42 -10.76
N LEU A 123 -16.26 1.46 -9.69
CA LEU A 123 -16.58 2.19 -8.46
C LEU A 123 -16.71 3.69 -8.72
N LEU A 124 -15.80 4.29 -9.50
CA LEU A 124 -15.84 5.70 -9.86
C LEU A 124 -17.13 6.06 -10.63
N ALA A 125 -17.48 5.25 -11.63
CA ALA A 125 -18.66 5.49 -12.45
C ALA A 125 -19.97 5.25 -11.70
N THR A 126 -20.09 4.13 -10.97
CA THR A 126 -21.34 3.72 -10.33
C THR A 126 -21.61 4.39 -8.99
N ARG A 127 -20.58 4.68 -8.19
CA ARG A 127 -20.76 5.23 -6.83
C ARG A 127 -20.51 6.72 -6.74
N ALA A 128 -19.58 7.23 -7.52
CA ALA A 128 -19.20 8.65 -7.48
C ALA A 128 -19.72 9.46 -8.67
N GLY A 129 -20.32 8.81 -9.69
CA GLY A 129 -20.78 9.48 -10.91
C GLY A 129 -19.65 10.14 -11.69
N VAL A 130 -18.40 9.70 -11.46
CA VAL A 130 -17.21 10.28 -12.10
C VAL A 130 -17.08 9.69 -13.51
N PRO A 131 -16.97 10.52 -14.56
CA PRO A 131 -16.71 10.04 -15.91
C PRO A 131 -15.41 9.23 -15.96
N VAL A 132 -15.46 8.07 -16.61
CA VAL A 132 -14.30 7.20 -16.78
C VAL A 132 -14.06 6.93 -18.27
N PRO A 133 -12.82 6.60 -18.68
CA PRO A 133 -12.53 6.29 -20.07
C PRO A 133 -13.37 5.09 -20.59
N PRO A 134 -13.84 5.12 -21.84
CA PRO A 134 -14.47 3.97 -22.47
C PRO A 134 -13.60 2.72 -22.33
N THR A 135 -14.14 1.65 -21.76
CA THR A 135 -13.40 0.45 -21.38
C THR A 135 -14.16 -0.78 -21.86
N LEU A 136 -13.54 -1.57 -22.73
CA LEU A 136 -13.95 -2.93 -23.04
C LEU A 136 -13.09 -3.89 -22.21
N ALA A 137 -13.70 -4.69 -21.35
CA ALA A 137 -12.99 -5.63 -20.49
C ALA A 137 -13.46 -7.06 -20.73
N PHE A 138 -12.51 -7.94 -21.03
CA PHE A 138 -12.75 -9.37 -21.21
C PHE A 138 -12.60 -10.08 -19.86
N VAL A 139 -13.62 -10.85 -19.47
CA VAL A 139 -13.67 -11.46 -18.13
C VAL A 139 -13.80 -12.97 -18.24
N PRO A 140 -12.90 -13.77 -17.65
CA PRO A 140 -12.99 -15.23 -17.70
C PRO A 140 -14.27 -15.70 -17.01
N GLY A 141 -15.09 -16.47 -17.73
CA GLY A 141 -16.49 -16.74 -17.40
C GLY A 141 -16.79 -17.46 -16.08
N ARG A 142 -15.78 -17.83 -15.27
CA ARG A 142 -15.97 -18.54 -13.99
C ARG A 142 -15.06 -18.12 -12.83
N GLY A 143 -14.17 -17.14 -12.99
CA GLY A 143 -13.11 -16.88 -12.00
C GLY A 143 -12.94 -15.43 -11.52
N GLY A 144 -13.52 -14.45 -12.19
CA GLY A 144 -13.45 -13.06 -11.75
C GLY A 144 -14.68 -12.69 -10.93
N THR A 145 -14.50 -12.18 -9.70
CA THR A 145 -15.58 -11.47 -9.00
C THR A 145 -15.92 -10.19 -9.78
N LEU A 146 -16.82 -10.32 -10.74
CA LEU A 146 -17.43 -9.18 -11.41
C LEU A 146 -18.10 -8.29 -10.37
N PRO A 147 -17.93 -6.96 -10.44
CA PRO A 147 -18.69 -6.06 -9.57
C PRO A 147 -20.19 -6.29 -9.79
N HIS A 148 -20.92 -6.63 -8.73
CA HIS A 148 -22.37 -6.76 -8.81
C HIS A 148 -23.00 -5.37 -9.05
N GLY A 149 -23.76 -5.23 -10.15
CA GLY A 149 -24.51 -4.01 -10.45
C GLY A 149 -24.77 -3.82 -11.95
N PRO A 150 -25.55 -2.80 -12.32
CA PRO A 150 -25.72 -2.42 -13.72
C PRO A 150 -24.38 -1.93 -14.30
N GLU A 151 -24.11 -2.30 -15.55
CA GLU A 151 -22.94 -1.84 -16.28
C GLU A 151 -22.98 -0.31 -16.44
N PRO A 152 -22.00 0.43 -15.89
CA PRO A 152 -21.99 1.88 -15.99
C PRO A 152 -21.74 2.34 -17.43
N PRO A 153 -22.29 3.50 -17.85
CA PRO A 153 -22.02 4.07 -19.17
C PRO A 153 -20.52 4.16 -19.45
N GLY A 154 -20.09 3.57 -20.57
CA GLY A 154 -18.68 3.57 -20.99
C GLY A 154 -17.85 2.38 -20.51
N LEU A 155 -18.35 1.52 -19.62
CA LEU A 155 -17.76 0.20 -19.40
C LEU A 155 -18.54 -0.85 -20.18
N ARG A 156 -17.86 -1.84 -20.75
CA ARG A 156 -18.45 -2.98 -21.45
C ARG A 156 -17.73 -4.25 -21.01
N LEU A 157 -18.47 -5.16 -20.38
CA LEU A 157 -17.95 -6.47 -19.96
C LEU A 157 -18.24 -7.51 -21.05
N VAL A 158 -17.20 -8.21 -21.49
CA VAL A 158 -17.32 -9.33 -22.43
C VAL A 158 -16.91 -10.62 -21.72
N PRO A 159 -17.85 -11.51 -21.39
CA PRO A 159 -17.52 -12.82 -20.86
C PRO A 159 -16.67 -13.59 -21.90
N MET A 160 -15.51 -14.08 -21.48
CA MET A 160 -14.75 -15.06 -22.23
C MET A 160 -15.27 -16.44 -21.87
N GLU A 161 -16.07 -17.01 -22.76
CA GLU A 161 -16.37 -18.44 -22.75
C GLU A 161 -15.10 -19.18 -23.16
N GLY A 162 -14.45 -19.84 -22.21
CA GLY A 162 -13.46 -20.85 -22.55
C GLY A 162 -14.20 -22.05 -23.10
N ASP A 163 -14.03 -22.36 -24.37
CA ASP A 163 -14.38 -23.65 -24.93
C ASP A 163 -13.28 -24.65 -24.50
N PRO A 164 -13.55 -25.57 -23.56
CA PRO A 164 -12.55 -26.54 -23.11
C PRO A 164 -12.07 -27.48 -24.23
N GLU A 165 -12.73 -27.52 -25.41
CA GLU A 165 -12.32 -28.38 -26.53
C GLU A 165 -11.36 -27.72 -27.53
N ARG A 166 -11.08 -26.42 -27.40
CA ARG A 166 -10.27 -25.66 -28.38
C ARG A 166 -8.79 -25.46 -28.01
N GLU A 167 -8.30 -26.16 -27.00
CA GLU A 167 -6.86 -26.15 -26.63
C GLU A 167 -5.98 -27.07 -27.48
N SER A 168 -6.53 -27.77 -28.49
CA SER A 168 -5.79 -28.77 -29.29
C SER A 168 -5.48 -28.39 -30.74
N THR A 169 -5.52 -27.11 -31.13
CA THR A 169 -5.14 -26.71 -32.51
C THR A 169 -4.20 -25.51 -32.57
N VAL A 170 -3.01 -25.68 -31.99
CA VAL A 170 -1.80 -25.10 -32.57
C VAL A 170 -0.92 -26.27 -33.02
N ARG A 171 -1.14 -26.73 -34.26
CA ARG A 171 -0.11 -27.52 -34.94
C ARG A 171 0.97 -26.55 -35.39
N ARG A 172 2.16 -26.72 -34.81
CA ARG A 172 3.41 -26.26 -35.42
C ARG A 172 3.81 -27.35 -36.42
N GLU A 173 3.77 -26.99 -37.70
CA GLU A 173 4.14 -27.77 -38.91
C GLU A 173 3.41 -29.11 -39.16
#